data_AF-A0A7W0SHZ1-F1
#
_entry.id   AF-A0A7W0SHZ1-F1
#
_cell.length_a   1.000
_cell.length_b   1.000
_cell.length_c   1.000
_cell.angle_alpha   90.00
_cell.angle_beta   90.00
_cell.angle_gamma   90.00
#
_symmetry.space_group_name_H-M   'P 1'
#
loop_
_entity.id
_entity.type
_entity.pdbx_description
1 polymer ?
#
loop_
_entity_poly.entity_id
_entity_poly.type
_entity_poly.pdbx_seq_one_letter_code
_entity_poly.pdbx_strand_id
1 'polypeptide(L)'
;IRQMRLVDYYGADDRTSMEHDNTSAFNCRWRAGQPGVWSQHAFGRAIDVNPVENPYVWSGGVSPSNGAPYVDRSNRRRGMIFHGDDVWWAFRYRGWEWGGDWTDVKDYQHFSLNGR
;
A
#
# COMPACT_ATOMS: atom_id res chain seq x y z
N ILE A 1 -4.75 -9.09 6.95
CA ILE A 1 -5.84 -8.10 7.13
C ILE A 1 -6.08 -7.87 8.61
N ARG A 2 -5.63 -6.71 9.10
CA ARG A 2 -5.91 -6.24 10.47
C ARG A 2 -7.31 -5.65 10.59
N GLN A 3 -7.64 -4.76 9.66
CA GLN A 3 -8.96 -4.16 9.53
C GLN A 3 -9.18 -3.65 8.10
N MET A 4 -10.45 -3.39 7.79
CA MET A 4 -10.91 -2.83 6.52
C MET A 4 -12.12 -1.94 6.82
N ARG A 5 -11.89 -0.63 6.81
CA ARG A 5 -12.86 0.44 7.04
C ARG A 5 -12.85 1.36 5.83
N LEU A 6 -14.00 1.96 5.54
CA LEU A 6 -14.06 3.05 4.56
C LEU A 6 -13.14 4.18 5.01
N VAL A 7 -12.46 4.82 4.05
CA VAL A 7 -11.49 5.88 4.37
C VAL A 7 -12.16 7.10 5.01
N ASP A 8 -13.47 7.28 4.81
CA ASP A 8 -14.28 8.32 5.46
C ASP A 8 -14.29 8.19 6.99
N TYR A 9 -14.08 6.99 7.54
CA TYR A 9 -13.90 6.79 8.98
C TYR A 9 -12.71 7.58 9.53
N TYR A 10 -11.71 7.84 8.68
CA TYR A 10 -10.52 8.62 8.98
C TYR A 10 -10.59 10.04 8.39
N GLY A 11 -11.78 10.52 8.00
CA GLY A 11 -11.95 11.82 7.37
C GLY A 11 -11.26 11.93 6.01
N ALA A 12 -11.16 10.81 5.28
CA ALA A 12 -10.38 10.68 4.05
C ALA A 12 -8.86 10.92 4.20
N ASP A 13 -8.34 10.95 5.43
CA ASP A 13 -6.90 11.05 5.68
C ASP A 13 -6.22 9.69 5.50
N ASP A 14 -5.49 9.58 4.38
CA ASP A 14 -4.77 8.36 3.99
C ASP A 14 -3.71 7.95 5.02
N ARG A 15 -3.00 8.94 5.58
CA ARG A 15 -1.91 8.69 6.52
C ARG A 15 -2.44 8.10 7.81
N THR A 16 -3.52 8.65 8.34
CA THR A 16 -4.18 8.16 9.56
C THR A 16 -4.76 6.76 9.34
N SER A 17 -5.35 6.51 8.16
CA SER A 17 -5.82 5.18 7.75
C SER A 17 -4.67 4.15 7.72
N MET A 18 -3.54 4.50 7.09
CA MET A 18 -2.36 3.63 7.04
C MET A 18 -1.74 3.40 8.43
N GLU A 19 -1.60 4.44 9.26
CA GLU A 19 -1.05 4.34 10.62
C GLU A 19 -1.90 3.40 11.50
N HIS A 20 -3.20 3.29 11.22
CA HIS A 20 -4.10 2.35 11.87
C HIS A 20 -4.10 0.95 11.22
N ASP A 21 -3.22 0.68 10.24
CA ASP A 21 -3.13 -0.60 9.54
C ASP A 21 -4.42 -1.01 8.81
N ASN A 22 -5.12 -0.01 8.25
CA ASN A 22 -6.35 -0.23 7.50
C ASN A 22 -6.05 -0.65 6.06
N THR A 23 -6.46 -1.86 5.68
CA THR A 23 -6.49 -2.26 4.26
C THR A 23 -7.56 -1.44 3.55
N SER A 24 -7.20 -0.75 2.47
CA SER A 24 -8.09 0.22 1.82
C SER A 24 -8.05 0.13 0.30
N ALA A 25 -9.13 0.58 -0.35
CA ALA A 25 -9.27 0.59 -1.80
C ALA A 25 -9.57 2.01 -2.30
N PHE A 26 -10.83 2.42 -2.40
CA PHE A 26 -11.14 3.78 -2.82
C PHE A 26 -10.70 4.82 -1.79
N ASN A 27 -9.91 5.80 -2.24
CA ASN A 27 -9.58 7.02 -1.52
C ASN A 27 -9.35 8.16 -2.54
N CYS A 28 -10.19 9.19 -2.52
CA CYS A 28 -10.11 10.31 -3.46
C CYS A 28 -8.97 11.26 -3.09
N ARG A 29 -7.75 10.91 -3.52
CA ARG A 29 -6.52 11.67 -3.20
C ARG A 29 -5.57 11.80 -4.37
N TRP A 30 -4.72 12.82 -4.30
CA TRP A 30 -3.52 12.92 -5.11
C TRP A 30 -2.51 11.81 -4.76
N ARG A 31 -1.61 11.53 -5.69
CA ARG A 31 -0.42 10.71 -5.42
C ARG A 31 0.45 11.40 -4.37
N ALA A 32 1.05 10.60 -3.48
CA ALA A 32 1.96 11.12 -2.48
C ALA A 32 3.12 11.88 -3.14
N GLY A 33 3.32 13.13 -2.73
CA GLY A 33 4.38 14.00 -3.29
C GLY A 33 4.13 14.51 -4.72
N GLN A 34 2.97 14.25 -5.34
CA GLN A 34 2.65 14.73 -6.69
C GLN A 34 1.26 15.39 -6.76
N PRO A 35 1.11 16.62 -6.23
CA PRO A 35 -0.13 17.39 -6.32
C PRO A 35 -0.59 17.54 -7.77
N GLY A 36 -1.91 17.39 -8.00
CA GLY A 36 -2.51 17.46 -9.34
C GLY A 36 -2.47 16.15 -10.14
N VAL A 37 -1.80 15.10 -9.64
CA VAL A 37 -1.82 13.77 -10.27
C VAL A 37 -2.64 12.80 -9.42
N TRP A 38 -3.78 12.37 -9.95
CA TRP A 38 -4.69 11.47 -9.22
C TRP A 38 -4.05 10.09 -8.96
N SER A 39 -4.27 9.58 -7.75
CA SER A 39 -3.94 8.21 -7.37
C SER A 39 -4.89 7.21 -8.04
N GLN A 40 -4.45 5.96 -8.26
CA GLN A 40 -5.37 4.89 -8.69
C GLN A 40 -6.46 4.59 -7.65
N HIS A 41 -6.21 4.91 -6.38
CA HIS A 41 -7.21 4.87 -5.32
C HIS A 41 -8.39 5.81 -5.61
N ALA A 42 -8.14 6.96 -6.26
CA ALA A 42 -9.19 7.92 -6.61
C ALA A 42 -10.14 7.39 -7.71
N PHE A 43 -9.73 6.33 -8.42
CA PHE A 43 -10.53 5.67 -9.45
C PHE A 43 -11.08 4.30 -9.00
N GLY A 44 -10.84 3.89 -7.75
CA GLY A 44 -11.19 2.56 -7.26
C GLY A 44 -10.42 1.43 -7.94
N ARG A 45 -9.21 1.71 -8.45
CA ARG A 45 -8.36 0.79 -9.23
C ARG A 45 -7.09 0.37 -8.50
N ALA A 46 -7.03 0.63 -7.20
CA ALA A 46 -5.93 0.24 -6.35
C ALA A 46 -6.43 -0.29 -5.01
N ILE A 47 -5.61 -1.15 -4.40
CA ILE A 47 -5.81 -1.71 -3.06
C ILE A 47 -4.46 -1.66 -2.34
N ASP A 48 -4.47 -1.11 -1.13
CA ASP A 48 -3.34 -1.12 -0.20
C ASP A 48 -3.63 -2.14 0.92
N VAL A 49 -2.74 -3.12 1.09
CA VAL A 49 -2.92 -4.26 2.01
C VAL A 49 -1.97 -4.19 3.20
N ASN A 50 -2.56 -4.17 4.41
CA ASN A 50 -1.83 -4.11 5.68
C ASN A 50 -0.67 -3.06 5.66
N PRO A 51 -0.99 -1.76 5.58
CA PRO A 51 0.01 -0.70 5.41
C PRO A 51 1.18 -0.72 6.40
N VAL A 52 0.97 -1.17 7.64
CA VAL A 52 2.04 -1.21 8.65
C VAL A 52 3.04 -2.33 8.33
N GLU A 53 2.57 -3.50 7.92
CA GLU A 53 3.43 -4.64 7.58
C GLU A 53 4.03 -4.55 6.17
N ASN A 54 3.43 -3.72 5.31
CA ASN A 54 3.83 -3.51 3.93
C ASN A 54 3.96 -2.01 3.62
N PRO A 55 4.90 -1.30 4.25
CA PRO A 55 4.96 0.15 4.12
C PRO A 55 5.42 0.61 2.74
N TYR A 56 5.10 1.85 2.42
CA TYR A 56 5.77 2.63 1.38
C TYR A 56 7.15 3.09 1.86
N VAL A 57 8.20 2.82 1.08
CA VAL A 57 9.61 3.05 1.42
C VAL A 57 10.31 3.79 0.28
N TRP A 58 11.05 4.85 0.62
CA TRP A 58 11.91 5.59 -0.31
C TRP A 58 13.23 5.95 0.38
N SER A 59 14.18 6.55 -0.35
CA SER A 59 15.52 6.89 0.17
C SER A 59 15.51 7.80 1.41
N GLY A 60 14.43 8.55 1.63
CA GLY A 60 14.29 9.52 2.71
C GLY A 60 13.29 9.14 3.80
N GLY A 61 12.66 7.96 3.75
CA GLY A 61 11.69 7.59 4.77
C GLY A 61 10.80 6.39 4.48
N VAL A 62 9.85 6.22 5.40
CA VAL A 62 8.87 5.14 5.43
C VAL A 62 7.51 5.72 5.80
N SER A 63 6.46 5.21 5.16
CA SER A 63 5.07 5.55 5.47
C SER A 63 4.22 4.26 5.49
N PRO A 64 3.40 4.03 6.51
CA PRO A 64 3.29 4.84 7.73
C PRO A 64 4.55 4.72 8.60
N SER A 65 4.79 5.68 9.49
CA SER A 65 6.02 5.73 10.30
C SER A 65 6.17 4.51 11.23
N ASN A 66 5.05 3.99 11.74
CA ASN A 66 4.99 2.76 12.52
C ASN A 66 5.24 1.49 11.69
N GLY A 67 5.37 1.59 10.36
CA GLY A 67 5.82 0.52 9.48
C GLY A 67 7.34 0.34 9.41
N ALA A 68 8.13 1.25 10.01
CA ALA A 68 9.60 1.15 10.03
C ALA A 68 10.16 -0.23 10.43
N PRO A 69 9.57 -0.96 11.42
CA PRO A 69 10.05 -2.30 11.78
C PRO A 69 9.90 -3.38 10.71
N TYR A 70 9.21 -3.11 9.60
CA TYR A 70 8.92 -4.05 8.50
C TYR A 70 9.67 -3.72 7.19
N VAL A 71 10.54 -2.71 7.22
CA VAL A 71 11.37 -2.30 6.07
C VAL A 71 12.38 -3.39 5.71
N ASP A 72 13.00 -4.02 6.72
CA ASP A 72 13.88 -5.16 6.49
C ASP A 72 13.07 -6.39 6.07
N ARG A 73 13.03 -6.63 4.75
CA ARG A 73 12.30 -7.75 4.15
C ARG A 73 12.96 -9.10 4.40
N SER A 74 14.19 -9.16 4.92
CA SER A 74 14.82 -10.42 5.31
C SER A 74 14.20 -10.99 6.60
N ASN A 75 13.70 -10.11 7.48
CA ASN A 75 12.99 -10.46 8.71
C ASN A 75 11.52 -10.74 8.41
N ARG A 76 11.23 -11.94 7.88
CA ARG A 76 9.86 -12.34 7.50
C ARG A 76 8.96 -12.44 8.72
N ARG A 77 7.84 -11.70 8.70
CA ARG A 77 6.80 -11.68 9.74
C ARG A 77 5.42 -11.88 9.11
N ARG A 78 4.46 -12.30 9.92
CA ARG A 78 3.07 -12.47 9.50
C ARG A 78 2.51 -11.14 8.97
N GLY A 79 1.80 -11.19 7.83
CA GLY A 79 1.14 -10.04 7.23
C GLY A 79 1.97 -9.31 6.16
N MET A 80 3.28 -9.60 6.09
CA MET A 80 4.17 -9.13 5.03
C MET A 80 3.93 -9.89 3.71
N ILE A 81 3.94 -9.15 2.60
CA ILE A 81 3.74 -9.65 1.24
C ILE A 81 5.07 -9.90 0.54
N PHE A 82 5.19 -11.03 -0.14
CA PHE A 82 6.34 -11.47 -0.89
C PHE A 82 5.92 -12.11 -2.21
N HIS A 83 6.82 -12.07 -3.19
CA HIS A 83 6.64 -12.87 -4.40
C HIS A 83 6.35 -14.34 -4.08
N GLY A 84 5.37 -14.88 -4.80
CA GLY A 84 4.95 -16.28 -4.69
C GLY A 84 4.03 -16.58 -3.51
N ASP A 85 3.68 -15.61 -2.66
CA ASP A 85 2.65 -15.81 -1.64
C ASP A 85 1.22 -15.69 -2.19
N ASP A 86 0.25 -16.09 -1.37
CA ASP A 86 -1.17 -16.13 -1.75
C ASP A 86 -1.72 -14.75 -2.12
N VAL A 87 -1.25 -13.69 -1.45
CA VAL A 87 -1.72 -12.32 -1.70
C VAL A 87 -1.20 -11.85 -3.04
N TRP A 88 0.11 -11.97 -3.27
CA TRP A 88 0.75 -11.61 -4.53
C TRP A 88 0.12 -12.38 -5.69
N TRP A 89 -0.11 -13.70 -5.55
CA TRP A 89 -0.78 -14.49 -6.59
C TRP A 89 -2.22 -14.04 -6.83
N ALA A 90 -2.99 -13.74 -5.79
CA ALA A 90 -4.38 -13.29 -5.93
C ALA A 90 -4.49 -12.04 -6.81
N PHE A 91 -3.58 -11.08 -6.65
CA PHE A 91 -3.51 -9.88 -7.49
C PHE A 91 -2.93 -10.18 -8.88
N ARG A 92 -1.82 -10.92 -8.94
CA ARG A 92 -1.11 -11.22 -10.20
C ARG A 92 -1.98 -11.99 -11.19
N TYR A 93 -2.82 -12.93 -10.73
CA TYR A 93 -3.75 -13.67 -11.58
C TYR A 93 -4.87 -12.80 -12.17
N ARG A 94 -5.16 -11.66 -11.54
CA ARG A 94 -6.14 -10.68 -12.03
C ARG A 94 -5.52 -9.61 -12.93
N GLY A 95 -4.21 -9.74 -13.23
CA GLY A 95 -3.47 -8.77 -14.02
C GLY A 95 -3.14 -7.48 -13.27
N TRP A 96 -3.15 -7.51 -11.93
CA TRP A 96 -2.70 -6.37 -11.13
C TRP A 96 -1.20 -6.44 -10.94
N GLU A 97 -0.57 -5.28 -10.92
CA GLU A 97 0.85 -5.08 -10.66
C GLU A 97 1.07 -4.71 -9.18
N TRP A 98 2.26 -4.97 -8.67
CA TRP A 98 2.61 -4.76 -7.27
C TRP A 98 3.63 -3.63 -7.12
N GLY A 99 3.37 -2.69 -6.21
CA GLY A 99 4.28 -1.57 -5.91
C GLY A 99 5.60 -2.02 -5.26
N GLY A 100 5.68 -3.26 -4.77
CA GLY A 100 6.95 -3.89 -4.37
C GLY A 100 7.95 -4.07 -5.54
N ASP A 101 7.48 -4.02 -6.79
CA ASP A 101 8.31 -4.23 -7.98
C ASP A 101 8.91 -2.93 -8.53
N TRP A 102 8.47 -1.76 -8.04
CA TRP A 102 8.95 -0.46 -8.50
C TRP A 102 10.44 -0.22 -8.20
N THR A 103 11.16 0.49 -9.06
CA THR A 103 12.63 0.60 -8.97
C THR A 103 13.09 1.62 -7.92
N ASP A 104 12.56 2.85 -7.96
CA ASP A 104 13.09 3.97 -7.16
C ASP A 104 12.55 4.00 -5.72
N VAL A 105 11.35 3.46 -5.54
CA VAL A 105 10.62 3.41 -4.29
C VAL A 105 9.94 2.05 -4.20
N LYS A 106 9.60 1.60 -2.99
CA LYS A 106 8.91 0.34 -2.76
C LYS A 106 7.59 0.62 -2.05
N ASP A 107 6.48 0.40 -2.74
CA ASP A 107 5.15 0.51 -2.14
C ASP A 107 4.58 -0.88 -1.88
N TYR A 108 5.02 -1.52 -0.79
CA TYR A 108 4.74 -2.94 -0.56
C TYR A 108 3.26 -3.24 -0.34
N GLN A 109 2.49 -2.26 0.13
CA GLN A 109 1.04 -2.37 0.33
C GLN A 109 0.29 -2.35 -0.99
N HIS A 110 0.84 -1.69 -2.01
CA HIS A 110 0.08 -1.21 -3.15
C HIS A 110 -0.05 -2.24 -4.27
N PHE A 111 -1.28 -2.47 -4.70
CA PHE A 111 -1.58 -3.15 -5.95
C PHE A 111 -2.50 -2.30 -6.80
N SER A 112 -2.24 -2.23 -8.10
CA SER A 112 -3.11 -1.55 -9.05
C SER A 112 -3.07 -2.18 -10.44
N LEU A 113 -4.10 -1.94 -11.25
CA LEU A 113 -4.22 -2.50 -12.60
C LEU A 113 -3.12 -2.04 -13.57
N ASN A 114 -2.47 -0.91 -13.29
CA ASN A 114 -1.45 -0.33 -14.18
C ASN A 114 -0.11 -0.08 -13.46
N GLY A 115 0.04 -0.61 -12.25
CA GLY A 115 1.26 -0.51 -11.45
C GLY A 115 1.68 0.92 -11.17
N ARG A 116 0.73 1.83 -10.92
CA ARG A 116 1.01 3.25 -10.68
C ARG A 116 0.29 3.81 -9.48
#